data_AF-A0A957N647-F1
#
_entry.id   AF-A0A957N647-F1
#
_cell.length_a   1.000
_cell.length_b   1.000
_cell.length_c   1.000
_cell.angle_alpha   90.00
_cell.angle_beta   90.00
_cell.angle_gamma   90.00
#
_symmetry.space_group_name_H-M   'P 1'
#
loop_
_entity.id
_entity.type
_entity.pdbx_description
1 polymer ?
#
loop_
_entity_poly.entity_id
_entity_poly.type
_entity_poly.pdbx_seq_one_letter_code
_entity_poly.pdbx_strand_id
1 'polypeptide(L)'
;MNPAVAYLDAAGSIIERIQATQLDALDAAAAICADSILKDGLVHLFATGHSRMFVEEMYPRHGSFPGFHPMVELSLTYHTNVVGTNGQRQAMFLE
;
A
#
# COMPACT_ATOMS: atom_id res chain seq x y z
N MET A 1 19.00 -24.52 10.36
CA MET A 1 17.77 -24.16 9.62
C MET A 1 18.19 -23.46 8.33
N ASN A 2 17.62 -23.80 7.18
CA ASN A 2 17.94 -23.13 5.91
C ASN A 2 17.34 -21.70 5.94
N PRO A 3 18.13 -20.63 5.77
CA PRO A 3 17.62 -19.25 5.83
C PRO A 3 16.50 -18.95 4.82
N ALA A 4 16.56 -19.52 3.62
CA ALA A 4 15.51 -19.33 2.62
C ALA A 4 14.18 -19.97 3.06
N VAL A 5 14.25 -21.16 3.65
CA VAL A 5 13.07 -21.83 4.21
C VAL A 5 12.50 -21.03 5.38
N ALA A 6 13.36 -20.57 6.30
CA ALA A 6 12.93 -19.74 7.42
C ALA A 6 12.23 -18.44 7.00
N TYR A 7 12.70 -17.80 5.93
CA TYR A 7 12.08 -16.60 5.37
C TYR A 7 10.70 -16.89 4.78
N LEU A 8 10.58 -17.97 3.98
CA LEU A 8 9.31 -18.37 3.37
C LEU A 8 8.28 -18.79 4.42
N ASP A 9 8.71 -19.53 5.45
CA ASP A 9 7.85 -19.92 6.58
C ASP A 9 7.33 -18.68 7.33
N ALA A 10 8.21 -17.69 7.57
CA ALA A 10 7.82 -16.44 8.22
C ALA A 10 6.82 -15.63 7.37
N ALA A 11 7.03 -15.55 6.05
CA ALA A 11 6.10 -14.90 5.14
C ALA A 11 4.73 -15.60 5.12
N GLY A 12 4.72 -16.95 5.07
CA GLY A 12 3.50 -17.76 5.16
C GLY A 12 2.73 -17.51 6.46
N SER A 13 3.42 -17.51 7.60
CA SER A 13 2.81 -17.25 8.91
C SER A 13 2.14 -15.86 9.00
N ILE A 14 2.70 -14.84 8.34
CA ILE A 14 2.08 -13.53 8.26
C ILE A 14 0.73 -13.61 7.50
N ILE A 15 0.69 -14.32 6.38
CA ILE A 15 -0.53 -14.50 5.59
C ILE A 15 -1.59 -15.25 6.40
N GLU A 16 -1.21 -16.35 7.07
CA GLU A 16 -2.12 -17.12 7.93
C GLU A 16 -2.72 -16.25 9.05
N ARG A 17 -1.89 -15.42 9.68
CA ARG A 17 -2.35 -14.50 10.74
C ARG A 17 -3.29 -13.43 10.20
N ILE A 18 -3.04 -12.89 9.01
CA ILE A 18 -3.94 -11.94 8.35
C ILE A 18 -5.30 -12.62 8.10
N GLN A 19 -5.29 -13.82 7.52
CA GLN A 19 -6.51 -14.59 7.27
C GLN A 19 -7.28 -14.89 8.56
N ALA A 20 -6.59 -15.25 9.64
CA ALA A 20 -7.23 -15.61 10.90
C ALA A 20 -7.79 -14.41 11.68
N THR A 21 -7.33 -13.19 11.40
CA THR A 21 -7.61 -12.03 12.28
C THR A 21 -8.13 -10.77 11.61
N GLN A 22 -7.99 -10.62 10.29
CA GLN A 22 -8.26 -9.34 9.61
C GLN A 22 -9.44 -9.37 8.64
N LEU A 23 -10.14 -10.50 8.45
CA LEU A 23 -11.24 -10.59 7.47
C LEU A 23 -12.34 -9.56 7.74
N ASP A 24 -12.79 -9.43 8.98
CA ASP A 24 -13.84 -8.45 9.33
C ASP A 24 -13.40 -7.00 9.05
N ALA A 25 -12.13 -6.68 9.28
CA ALA A 25 -11.58 -5.35 9.01
C ALA A 25 -11.44 -5.09 7.50
N LEU A 26 -11.07 -6.11 6.72
CA LEU A 26 -11.00 -6.04 5.26
C LEU A 26 -12.39 -5.83 4.66
N ASP A 27 -13.40 -6.56 5.15
CA ASP A 27 -14.79 -6.40 4.70
C ASP A 27 -15.34 -5.02 5.06
N ALA A 28 -15.05 -4.51 6.26
CA ALA A 28 -15.44 -3.16 6.65
C ALA A 28 -14.78 -2.09 5.76
N ALA A 29 -13.49 -2.22 5.47
CA ALA A 29 -12.79 -1.30 4.56
C ALA A 29 -13.35 -1.35 3.14
N ALA A 30 -13.66 -2.56 2.63
CA ALA A 30 -14.28 -2.74 1.32
C ALA A 30 -15.67 -2.10 1.26
N ALA A 31 -16.48 -2.24 2.31
CA ALA A 31 -17.80 -1.63 2.39
C ALA A 31 -17.74 -0.10 2.36
N ILE A 32 -16.79 0.52 3.08
CA ILE A 32 -16.57 1.97 3.05
C ILE A 32 -16.20 2.44 1.63
N CYS A 33 -15.30 1.71 0.96
CA CYS A 33 -14.88 2.03 -0.40
C CYS A 33 -16.06 1.93 -1.38
N ALA A 34 -16.80 0.83 -1.31
CA ALA A 34 -17.94 0.58 -2.19
C ALA A 34 -19.06 1.61 -1.98
N ASP A 35 -19.40 1.93 -0.72
CA ASP A 35 -20.43 2.92 -0.39
C ASP A 35 -20.05 4.33 -0.88
N SER A 36 -18.78 4.71 -0.76
CA SER A 36 -18.28 5.99 -1.29
C SER A 36 -18.46 6.07 -2.80
N ILE A 37 -18.06 5.03 -3.54
CA ILE A 37 -18.14 5.02 -5.01
C ILE A 37 -19.60 4.94 -5.48
N LEU A 38 -20.46 4.18 -4.80
CA LEU A 38 -21.90 4.09 -5.11
C LEU A 38 -22.64 5.42 -4.94
N LYS A 39 -22.10 6.32 -4.12
CA LYS A 39 -22.64 7.68 -3.89
C LYS A 39 -21.97 8.72 -4.79
N ASP A 40 -21.46 8.30 -5.95
CA ASP A 40 -20.72 9.12 -6.92
C ASP A 40 -19.46 9.80 -6.33
N GLY A 41 -18.91 9.24 -5.24
CA GLY A 41 -17.69 9.68 -4.60
C GLY A 41 -16.42 9.00 -5.12
N LEU A 42 -15.28 9.39 -4.55
CA LEU A 42 -13.96 8.80 -4.83
C LEU A 42 -13.33 8.25 -3.56
N VAL A 43 -12.57 7.16 -3.72
CA VAL A 43 -11.68 6.64 -2.69
C VAL A 43 -10.26 7.12 -2.98
N HIS A 44 -9.80 8.09 -2.20
CA HIS A 44 -8.44 8.60 -2.33
C HIS A 44 -7.43 7.64 -1.72
N LEU A 45 -6.44 7.24 -2.53
CA LEU A 45 -5.35 6.36 -2.11
C LEU A 45 -4.06 7.18 -1.99
N PHE A 46 -3.37 7.10 -0.87
CA PHE A 46 -2.10 7.80 -0.65
C PHE A 46 -1.14 6.90 0.10
N ALA A 47 0.12 6.93 -0.29
CA ALA A 47 1.20 6.27 0.42
C ALA A 47 2.54 6.92 0.09
N THR A 48 3.49 6.81 1.02
CA THR A 48 4.87 7.25 0.87
C THR A 48 5.80 6.05 0.76
N GLY A 49 7.02 6.26 0.29
CA GLY A 49 8.05 5.22 0.16
C GLY A 49 7.59 3.99 -0.62
N HIS A 50 7.99 2.82 -0.13
CA HIS A 50 7.64 1.54 -0.77
C HIS A 50 6.14 1.25 -0.73
N SER A 51 5.41 1.80 0.23
CA SER A 51 3.95 1.63 0.32
C SER A 51 3.22 2.23 -0.89
N ARG A 52 3.89 3.11 -1.66
CA ARG A 52 3.39 3.56 -2.98
C ARG A 52 3.01 2.40 -3.90
N MET A 53 3.69 1.25 -3.78
CA MET A 53 3.44 0.07 -4.60
C MET A 53 1.99 -0.42 -4.45
N PHE A 54 1.40 -0.31 -3.25
CA PHE A 54 0.00 -0.70 -3.04
C PHE A 54 -0.99 0.25 -3.73
N VAL A 55 -0.65 1.54 -3.81
CA VAL A 55 -1.46 2.53 -4.53
C VAL A 55 -1.44 2.21 -6.04
N GLU A 56 -0.25 1.95 -6.58
CA GLU A 56 -0.06 1.56 -7.98
C GLU A 56 -0.77 0.22 -8.31
N GLU A 57 -0.73 -0.74 -7.39
CA GLU A 57 -1.41 -2.04 -7.54
C GLU A 57 -2.94 -1.91 -7.50
N MET A 58 -3.50 -0.89 -6.82
CA MET A 58 -4.95 -0.72 -6.78
C MET A 58 -5.50 -0.02 -8.00
N TYR A 59 -4.89 1.10 -8.43
CA TYR A 59 -5.35 1.84 -9.61
C TYR A 59 -4.24 2.78 -10.14
N PRO A 60 -4.04 2.87 -11.48
CA PRO A 60 -4.72 2.10 -12.53
C PRO A 60 -4.01 0.77 -12.85
N ARG A 61 -4.73 -0.35 -12.79
CA ARG A 61 -4.31 -1.63 -13.42
C ARG A 61 -5.45 -2.29 -14.18
N HIS A 62 -5.12 -3.23 -15.06
CA HIS A 62 -6.14 -4.07 -15.68
C HIS A 62 -6.88 -4.86 -14.59
N GLY A 63 -8.21 -4.80 -14.61
CA GLY A 63 -9.06 -5.39 -13.58
C GLY A 63 -9.27 -4.51 -12.34
N SER A 64 -8.79 -3.26 -12.32
CA SER A 64 -9.19 -2.27 -11.31
C SER A 64 -10.63 -1.79 -11.53
N PHE A 65 -11.24 -1.26 -10.46
CA PHE A 65 -12.55 -0.64 -10.51
C PHE A 65 -12.43 0.89 -10.60
N PRO A 66 -13.14 1.58 -11.52
CA PRO A 66 -13.20 3.04 -11.55
C PRO A 66 -13.79 3.61 -10.25
N GLY A 67 -13.15 4.62 -9.66
CA GLY A 67 -13.59 5.24 -8.39
C GLY A 67 -12.48 5.31 -7.34
N PHE A 68 -11.41 4.52 -7.49
CA PHE A 68 -10.16 4.73 -6.76
C PHE A 68 -9.35 5.85 -7.42
N HIS A 69 -8.85 6.76 -6.60
CA HIS A 69 -8.11 7.95 -7.02
C HIS A 69 -6.71 7.95 -6.37
N PRO A 70 -5.66 7.50 -7.09
CA PRO A 70 -4.30 7.47 -6.57
C PRO A 70 -3.71 8.88 -6.43
N MET A 71 -3.09 9.15 -5.30
CA MET A 71 -2.32 10.36 -5.00
C MET A 71 -0.87 9.94 -4.72
N VAL A 72 -0.04 10.01 -5.76
CA VAL A 72 1.37 9.59 -5.70
C VAL A 72 2.24 10.82 -5.91
N GLU A 73 2.91 11.24 -4.84
CA GLU A 73 3.82 12.40 -4.90
C GLU A 73 5.27 11.95 -5.01
N LEU A 74 5.97 12.40 -6.05
CA LEU A 74 7.33 11.95 -6.34
C LEU A 74 8.30 12.28 -5.20
N SER A 75 8.19 13.45 -4.57
CA SER A 75 9.08 13.82 -3.47
C SER A 75 8.95 12.92 -2.24
N LEU A 76 7.81 12.22 -2.08
CA LEU A 76 7.53 11.34 -0.95
C LEU A 76 7.68 9.85 -1.27
N THR A 77 8.01 9.52 -2.52
CA THR A 77 8.03 8.14 -3.01
C THR A 77 9.32 7.79 -3.74
N TYR A 78 10.17 8.78 -4.01
CA TYR A 78 11.44 8.65 -4.68
C TYR A 78 12.59 8.57 -3.68
N HIS A 79 13.18 7.37 -3.52
CA HIS A 79 14.24 7.10 -2.52
C HIS A 79 15.55 6.56 -3.12
N THR A 80 15.85 6.92 -4.37
CA THR A 80 17.08 6.47 -5.05
C THR A 80 18.31 7.30 -4.67
N ASN A 81 18.12 8.56 -4.28
CA ASN A 81 19.20 9.45 -3.88
C ASN A 81 19.57 9.26 -2.40
N VAL A 82 20.84 8.98 -2.12
CA VAL A 82 21.36 8.92 -0.73
C VAL A 82 21.66 10.33 -0.20
N VAL A 83 22.18 11.21 -1.05
CA VAL A 83 22.56 12.60 -0.73
C VAL A 83 21.95 13.57 -1.74
N GLY A 84 21.92 14.87 -1.41
CA GLY A 84 21.34 15.91 -2.27
C GLY A 84 19.84 16.11 -2.04
N THR A 85 19.20 16.85 -2.95
CA THR A 85 17.76 17.12 -2.91
C THR A 85 16.96 15.83 -3.08
N ASN A 86 15.93 15.64 -2.26
CA ASN A 86 15.19 14.40 -2.05
C ASN A 86 16.11 13.22 -1.66
N GLY A 87 17.20 13.50 -0.94
CA GLY A 87 18.08 12.48 -0.39
C GLY A 87 17.50 11.82 0.86
N GLN A 88 18.08 10.69 1.28
CA GLN A 88 17.63 9.91 2.44
C GLN A 88 17.45 10.73 3.73
N ARG A 89 18.28 11.75 3.99
CA ARG A 89 18.12 12.61 5.17
C ARG A 89 16.80 13.38 5.21
N GLN A 90 16.29 13.82 4.06
CA GLN A 90 15.02 14.53 3.98
C GLN A 90 13.85 13.55 4.12
N ALA A 91 13.97 12.36 3.52
CA ALA A 91 12.98 11.29 3.69
C ALA A 91 12.83 10.89 5.17
N MET A 92 13.94 10.63 5.88
CA MET A 92 13.91 10.29 7.32
C MET A 92 13.48 11.44 8.25
N PHE A 93 13.36 12.68 7.75
CA PHE A 93 12.80 13.76 8.56
C PHE A 93 11.26 13.75 8.55
N LEU A 94 10.65 13.13 7.54
CA LEU A 94 9.19 13.08 7.35
C LEU A 94 8.54 11.80 7.91
N GLU A 95 9.32 10.74 8.14
CA GLU A 95 8.91 9.50 8.81
C GLU A 95 9.10 9.57 10.34
#